data_AF-A0A8J5M2H1-F1
#
_entry.id   AF-A0A8J5M2H1-F1
#
_cell.length_a   1.000
_cell.length_b   1.000
_cell.length_c   1.000
_cell.angle_alpha   90.00
_cell.angle_beta   90.00
_cell.angle_gamma   90.00
#
_symmetry.space_group_name_H-M   'P 1'
#
loop_
_entity.id
_entity.type
_entity.pdbx_description
1 polymer ?
#
loop_
_entity_poly.entity_id
_entity_poly.type
_entity_poly.pdbx_seq_one_letter_code
_entity_poly.pdbx_strand_id
1 'polypeptide(L)' 'MTSSLASAMPISSKTLVRYMCHMTTKVGARIAVDMGESLGIMFDGRASGTHHFVAVYGLFAKEETLQQVLHAISPA' A
#
# COMPACT_ATOMS: atom_id res chain seq x y z
N MET A 1 -3.45 18.42 -13.51
CA MET A 1 -3.84 17.04 -13.91
C MET A 1 -4.85 16.53 -12.89
N THR A 2 -6.12 16.93 -12.99
CA THR A 2 -7.14 16.72 -11.93
C THR A 2 -8.57 16.61 -12.50
N SER A 3 -8.74 16.31 -13.78
CA SER A 3 -10.09 16.11 -14.36
C SER A 3 -10.49 14.65 -14.49
N SER A 4 -9.55 13.70 -14.36
CA SER A 4 -9.85 12.27 -14.55
C SER A 4 -10.60 11.62 -13.38
N LEU A 5 -10.63 12.26 -12.19
CA LEU A 5 -11.38 11.74 -11.03
C LEU A 5 -12.85 12.21 -11.02
N ALA A 6 -13.20 13.23 -11.80
CA ALA A 6 -14.54 13.82 -11.79
C ALA A 6 -15.60 13.01 -12.58
N SER A 7 -15.20 11.95 -13.29
CA SER A 7 -16.07 11.10 -14.11
C SER A 7 -16.43 9.75 -13.46
N ALA A 8 -15.97 9.49 -12.23
CA ALA A 8 -16.36 8.27 -11.53
C ALA A 8 -17.80 8.42 -11.03
N MET A 9 -18.72 7.59 -11.54
CA MET A 9 -20.08 7.51 -10.99
C MET A 9 -20.00 7.21 -9.48
N PRO A 10 -20.87 7.83 -8.65
CA PRO A 10 -20.90 7.54 -7.22
C PRO A 10 -21.13 6.05 -6.99
N ILE A 11 -20.13 5.36 -6.48
CA ILE A 11 -20.26 3.98 -6.01
C ILE A 11 -20.72 4.02 -4.55
N SER A 12 -21.71 3.19 -4.21
CA SER A 12 -22.16 3.10 -2.81
C SER A 12 -20.99 2.68 -1.91
N SER A 13 -21.00 3.13 -0.65
CA SER A 13 -20.00 2.70 0.35
C SER A 13 -19.91 1.17 0.48
N LYS A 14 -21.05 0.47 0.38
CA LYS A 14 -21.12 -0.99 0.36
C LYS A 14 -20.41 -1.60 -0.85
N THR A 15 -20.57 -1.01 -2.02
CA THR A 15 -19.89 -1.42 -3.25
C THR A 15 -18.39 -1.16 -3.17
N LEU A 16 -18.01 0.01 -2.67
CA LEU A 16 -16.61 0.38 -2.46
C LEU A 16 -15.92 -0.59 -1.50
N VAL A 17 -16.52 -0.91 -0.35
CA VAL A 17 -15.96 -1.87 0.61
C VAL A 17 -15.82 -3.25 -0.03
N ARG A 18 -16.80 -3.73 -0.79
CA ARG A 18 -16.70 -5.02 -1.50
C ARG A 18 -15.55 -5.03 -2.51
N TYR A 19 -15.37 -3.96 -3.28
CA TYR A 19 -14.26 -3.85 -4.20
C TYR A 19 -12.91 -3.80 -3.47
N MET A 20 -12.82 -3.03 -2.39
CA MET A 20 -11.62 -3.00 -1.55
C MET A 20 -11.29 -4.37 -1.00
N CYS A 21 -12.24 -5.09 -0.39
CA CYS A 21 -12.02 -6.46 0.10
C CYS A 21 -11.59 -7.41 -1.02
N HIS A 22 -12.23 -7.36 -2.18
CA HIS A 22 -11.87 -8.20 -3.34
C HIS A 22 -10.46 -7.89 -3.85
N MET A 23 -10.10 -6.61 -3.90
CA MET A 23 -8.76 -6.16 -4.26
C MET A 23 -7.73 -6.59 -3.21
N THR A 24 -8.02 -6.43 -1.93
CA THR A 24 -7.15 -6.91 -0.84
C THR A 24 -6.92 -8.41 -0.93
N THR A 25 -7.95 -9.22 -1.22
CA THR A 25 -7.77 -10.67 -1.40
C THR A 25 -6.92 -11.01 -2.62
N LYS A 26 -7.18 -10.39 -3.77
CA LYS A 26 -6.43 -10.67 -5.02
C LYS A 26 -4.99 -10.18 -4.95
N VAL A 27 -4.80 -8.95 -4.48
CA VAL A 27 -3.49 -8.32 -4.32
C VAL A 27 -2.73 -9.03 -3.21
N GLY A 28 -3.37 -9.37 -2.09
CA GLY A 28 -2.78 -10.13 -0.99
C GLY A 28 -2.30 -11.51 -1.42
N ALA A 29 -3.08 -12.24 -2.21
CA ALA A 29 -2.66 -13.53 -2.76
C ALA A 29 -1.45 -13.39 -3.70
N ARG A 30 -1.42 -12.35 -4.54
CA ARG A 30 -0.29 -12.08 -5.43
C ARG A 30 0.97 -11.66 -4.66
N ILE A 31 0.80 -10.81 -3.65
CA ILE A 31 1.86 -10.41 -2.73
C ILE A 31 2.41 -11.63 -2.00
N ALA A 32 1.58 -12.55 -1.52
CA ALA A 32 2.04 -13.76 -0.85
C ALA A 32 2.88 -14.66 -1.79
N VAL A 33 2.50 -14.74 -3.07
CA VAL A 33 3.29 -15.45 -4.09
C VAL A 33 4.62 -14.73 -4.38
N ASP A 34 4.58 -13.40 -4.53
CA ASP A 34 5.74 -12.61 -4.95
C ASP A 34 6.74 -12.35 -3.80
N MET A 35 6.27 -12.31 -2.54
CA MET A 35 7.08 -12.07 -1.34
C MET A 35 7.60 -13.35 -0.68
N GLY A 36 7.02 -14.51 -1.03
CA GLY A 36 7.39 -15.80 -0.46
C GLY A 36 7.22 -15.86 1.07
N GLU A 37 8.01 -16.70 1.75
CA GLU A 37 7.95 -16.85 3.21
C GLU A 37 8.63 -15.70 3.99
N SER A 38 9.28 -14.76 3.29
CA SER A 38 10.12 -13.72 3.88
C SER A 38 9.54 -12.34 3.65
N LEU A 39 8.54 -11.98 4.46
CA LEU A 39 7.97 -10.62 4.53
C LEU A 39 8.41 -9.93 5.83
N GLY A 40 9.03 -8.76 5.69
CA GLY A 40 9.29 -7.82 6.78
C GLY A 40 8.51 -6.52 6.58
N ILE A 41 8.23 -5.82 7.67
CA ILE A 41 7.69 -4.46 7.65
C ILE A 41 8.74 -3.53 8.25
N MET A 42 9.07 -2.45 7.54
CA MET A 42 9.96 -1.40 8.04
C MET A 42 9.21 -0.09 8.18
N PHE A 43 9.42 0.57 9.31
CA PHE A 43 8.89 1.90 9.59
C PHE A 43 10.02 2.91 9.48
N ASP A 44 9.81 3.97 8.72
CA ASP A 44 10.74 5.11 8.63
C ASP A 44 10.04 6.38 9.11
N GLY A 45 10.54 6.94 10.21
CA GLY A 45 10.06 8.19 10.77
C GLY A 45 10.80 9.36 10.14
N ARG A 46 10.09 10.20 9.38
CA ARG A 46 10.68 11.37 8.73
C ARG A 46 10.01 12.66 9.18
N ALA A 47 10.83 13.65 9.51
CA ALA A 47 10.36 15.00 9.81
C ALA A 47 10.71 15.98 8.68
N SER A 48 9.81 16.92 8.41
CA SER A 48 10.04 18.08 7.53
C SER A 48 9.42 19.32 8.18
N GLY A 49 10.27 20.16 8.80
CA GLY A 49 9.81 21.28 9.62
C GLY A 49 8.98 20.80 10.80
N THR A 50 7.74 21.29 10.93
CA THR A 50 6.78 20.89 11.98
C THR A 50 5.96 19.65 11.63
N HIS A 51 6.17 19.06 10.44
CA HIS A 51 5.42 17.88 10.01
C HIS A 51 6.23 16.63 10.27
N HIS A 52 5.62 15.67 10.97
CA HIS A 52 6.16 14.36 11.22
C HIS A 52 5.36 13.34 10.42
N PHE A 53 6.06 12.38 9.81
CA PHE A 53 5.46 11.31 9.02
C PHE A 53 6.07 9.98 9.39
N VAL A 54 5.28 8.93 9.28
CA VAL A 54 5.72 7.54 9.34
C VAL A 54 5.43 6.91 7.99
N ALA A 55 6.48 6.50 7.30
CA ALA A 55 6.39 5.66 6.12
C ALA A 55 6.44 4.19 6.54
N VAL A 56 5.55 3.38 5.96
CA VAL A 56 5.50 1.92 6.13
C VAL A 56 5.96 1.28 4.83
N TYR A 57 7.03 0.49 4.90
CA TYR A 57 7.57 -0.26 3.77
C TYR A 57 7.34 -1.75 3.95
N GLY A 58 6.95 -2.43 2.88
CA GLY A 58 7.06 -3.88 2.76
C GLY A 58 8.46 -4.25 2.27
N LEU A 59 9.11 -5.16 2.97
CA LEU A 59 10.42 -5.71 2.62
C LEU A 59 10.26 -7.19 2.29
N PHE A 60 10.82 -7.63 1.17
CA PHE A 60 10.80 -9.05 0.80
C PHE A 60 11.94 -9.40 -0.14
N ALA A 61 12.34 -10.67 -0.17
CA ALA A 61 13.34 -11.14 -1.13
C ALA A 61 12.66 -11.62 -2.41
N LYS A 62 13.17 -11.18 -3.56
CA LYS A 62 12.78 -11.69 -4.87
C LYS A 62 14.04 -11.93 -5.68
N GLU A 63 14.24 -13.17 -6.14
CA GLU A 63 15.43 -13.56 -6.93
C GLU A 63 16.74 -13.13 -6.23
N GLU A 64 16.85 -13.42 -4.93
CA GLU A 64 17.98 -13.05 -4.05
C GLU A 64 18.22 -11.54 -3.86
N THR A 65 17.35 -10.70 -4.42
CA THR A 65 17.42 -9.24 -4.27
C THR A 65 16.38 -8.76 -3.24
N LEU A 66 16.81 -7.92 -2.29
CA LEU A 66 15.90 -7.26 -1.37
C LEU A 66 15.05 -6.22 -2.12
N GLN A 67 13.74 -6.40 -2.08
CA GLN A 67 12.76 -5.45 -2.56
C GLN A 67 12.25 -4.62 -1.38
N GLN A 68 12.19 -3.30 -1.58
CA GLN A 68 11.61 -2.35 -0.64
C GLN A 68 10.52 -1.55 -1.34
N VAL A 69 9.27 -1.73 -0.91
CA VAL A 69 8.11 -1.10 -1.52
C VAL A 69 7.39 -0.25 -0.48
N LEU A 70 7.22 1.06 -0.77
CA LEU A 70 6.45 1.95 0.08
C LEU A 70 4.97 1.56 0.03
N HIS A 71 4.40 1.21 1.18
CA HIS A 71 3.03 0.74 1.30
C HIS A 71 2.08 1.84 1.77
N ALA A 72 2.51 2.66 2.73
CA ALA A 72 1.72 3.77 3.25
C ALA A 72 2.61 4.89 3.81
N ILE A 73 2.07 6.11 3.82
CA ILE A 73 2.61 7.24 4.57
C ILE A 73 1.47 7.80 5.41
N SER A 74 1.71 7.96 6.72
CA SER A 74 0.80 8.62 7.64
C SER A 74 1.49 9.82 8.26
N PRO A 75 0.78 10.94 8.51
CA PRO A 75 1.19 11.88 9.54
C PRO A 75 1.38 11.13 10.87
N ALA A 76 2.41 11.50 11.62
CA ALA A 76 2.66 10.97 12.96
C ALA A 76 1.78 11.68 14.00
#